data_AF-A0A3C0ITN1-F1
#
_entry.id   AF-A0A3C0ITN1-F1
#
_cell.length_a   1.000
_cell.length_b   1.000
_cell.length_c   1.000
_cell.angle_alpha   90.00
_cell.angle_beta   90.00
_cell.angle_gamma   90.00
#
_symmetry.space_group_name_H-M   'P 1'
#
loop_
_entity.id
_entity.type
_entity.pdbx_description
1 polymer ?
#
loop_
_entity_poly.entity_id
_entity_poly.type
_entity_poly.pdbx_seq_one_letter_code
_entity_poly.pdbx_strand_id
1 'polypeptide(L)'
;MRQILTVIITSAFFLSSFTTRTNDSETAKIQALYKAYETAVDKKDTKAILSMLSTSSKQYFDKVLLLAKKAKKTEVMQLPLSDKVAVLTLRHTTTDQELLAMNAQSFMMQSMDKGLKKNINTQNTLGPIIIKGNTATAPLVVNGKPSPVAMTFVKEGTAWKYDYTALLNNMNQMMQMFAAQANNEAFLMQMLQGINGKKPDASIWNTVMN
;
A
#
# COMPACT_ATOMS: atom_id res chain seq x y z
N MET A 1 61.69 30.98 -36.59
CA MET A 1 60.39 31.61 -36.27
C MET A 1 59.42 31.14 -37.35
N ARG A 2 58.29 30.45 -37.16
CA ARG A 2 57.41 30.24 -36.00
C ARG A 2 56.43 29.09 -36.42
N GLN A 3 56.40 28.00 -35.64
CA GLN A 3 55.29 27.08 -35.25
C GLN A 3 54.22 26.68 -36.31
N ILE A 4 54.05 25.40 -36.70
CA ILE A 4 53.36 24.27 -36.01
C ILE A 4 51.88 24.59 -35.66
N LEU A 5 50.90 23.85 -36.20
CA LEU A 5 49.91 23.07 -35.40
C LEU A 5 48.90 22.27 -36.26
N THR A 6 49.08 20.95 -36.21
CA THR A 6 48.07 19.88 -36.38
C THR A 6 47.12 19.88 -35.18
N VAL A 7 45.78 19.98 -35.34
CA VAL A 7 44.80 19.62 -34.30
C VAL A 7 43.48 19.19 -34.99
N ILE A 8 43.28 17.90 -35.24
CA ILE A 8 42.48 16.93 -34.46
C ILE A 8 40.97 17.06 -34.68
N ILE A 9 40.47 16.13 -35.50
CA ILE A 9 39.09 15.64 -35.52
C ILE A 9 38.97 14.68 -34.33
N THR A 10 38.23 15.02 -33.27
CA THR A 10 37.69 14.00 -32.34
C THR A 10 36.54 14.51 -31.49
N SER A 11 35.48 13.71 -31.49
CA SER A 11 34.68 13.33 -30.32
C SER A 11 33.65 14.32 -29.76
N ALA A 12 32.44 14.24 -30.29
CA ALA A 12 31.21 14.64 -29.60
C ALA A 12 30.10 13.60 -29.81
N PHE A 13 30.27 12.38 -29.28
CA PHE A 13 29.19 11.37 -29.26
C PHE A 13 29.40 10.33 -28.14
N PHE A 14 29.36 10.77 -26.88
CA PHE A 14 29.34 9.85 -25.72
C PHE A 14 28.55 10.48 -24.58
N LEU A 15 27.22 10.42 -24.60
CA LEU A 15 26.41 10.81 -23.43
C LEU A 15 25.06 10.08 -23.30
N SER A 16 24.70 9.14 -24.18
CA SER A 16 23.39 8.46 -24.14
C SER A 16 23.34 7.15 -23.34
N SER A 17 24.46 6.64 -22.81
CA SER A 17 24.49 5.31 -22.18
C SER A 17 24.21 5.28 -20.67
N PHE A 18 24.01 6.43 -20.02
CA PHE A 18 23.89 6.50 -18.54
C PHE A 18 22.45 6.34 -18.02
N THR A 19 21.44 6.60 -18.83
CA THR A 19 20.03 6.56 -18.40
C THR A 19 19.47 5.14 -18.38
N THR A 20 19.86 4.29 -19.32
CA THR A 20 19.34 2.90 -19.41
C THR A 20 19.83 2.02 -18.25
N ARG A 21 21.12 2.10 -17.91
CA ARG A 21 21.73 1.25 -16.87
C ARG A 21 21.21 1.52 -15.46
N THR A 22 20.88 2.77 -15.15
CA THR A 22 20.32 3.17 -13.85
C THR A 22 18.91 2.60 -13.67
N ASN A 23 18.07 2.65 -14.71
CA ASN A 23 16.70 2.15 -14.65
C ASN A 23 16.65 0.62 -14.49
N ASP A 24 17.55 -0.11 -15.15
CA ASP A 24 17.64 -1.57 -14.99
C ASP A 24 18.03 -1.97 -13.55
N SER A 25 18.99 -1.25 -12.97
CA SER A 25 19.42 -1.48 -11.58
C SER A 25 18.32 -1.16 -10.56
N GLU A 26 17.59 -0.06 -10.74
CA GLU A 26 16.49 0.31 -9.85
C GLU A 26 15.28 -0.61 -10.01
N THR A 27 14.99 -1.05 -11.24
CA THR A 27 13.98 -2.08 -11.53
C THR A 27 14.28 -3.38 -10.79
N ALA A 28 15.54 -3.84 -10.84
CA ALA A 28 15.97 -5.04 -10.11
C ALA A 28 15.79 -4.90 -8.58
N LYS A 29 16.05 -3.72 -8.01
CA LYS A 29 15.82 -3.45 -6.58
C LYS A 29 14.33 -3.53 -6.21
N ILE A 30 13.45 -3.02 -7.07
CA ILE A 30 11.99 -3.08 -6.85
C ILE A 30 11.49 -4.52 -6.96
N GLN A 31 11.96 -5.29 -7.94
CA GLN A 31 11.64 -6.71 -8.06
C GLN A 31 12.11 -7.51 -6.83
N ALA A 32 13.33 -7.23 -6.35
CA ALA A 32 13.86 -7.86 -5.15
C ALA A 32 13.05 -7.49 -3.90
N LEU A 33 12.64 -6.22 -3.76
CA LEU A 33 11.75 -5.76 -2.70
C LEU A 33 10.41 -6.50 -2.72
N TYR A 34 9.78 -6.63 -3.90
CA TYR A 34 8.51 -7.34 -4.05
C TYR A 34 8.64 -8.82 -3.65
N LYS A 35 9.67 -9.52 -4.15
CA LYS A 35 9.92 -10.92 -3.79
C LYS A 35 10.18 -11.11 -2.29
N ALA A 36 10.92 -10.18 -1.68
CA ALA A 36 11.15 -10.18 -0.23
C ALA A 36 9.83 -9.95 0.53
N TYR A 37 8.97 -9.06 0.03
CA TYR A 37 7.64 -8.81 0.58
C TYR A 37 6.75 -10.04 0.52
N GLU A 38 6.66 -10.73 -0.62
CA GLU A 38 5.92 -12.01 -0.74
C GLU A 38 6.43 -13.05 0.25
N THR A 39 7.75 -13.23 0.31
CA THR A 39 8.39 -14.16 1.24
C THR A 39 8.04 -13.84 2.70
N ALA A 40 8.03 -12.55 3.05
CA ALA A 40 7.70 -12.12 4.40
C ALA A 40 6.21 -12.33 4.72
N VAL A 41 5.31 -12.08 3.76
CA VAL A 41 3.87 -12.38 3.89
C VAL A 41 3.61 -13.87 4.10
N ASP A 42 4.29 -14.72 3.32
CA ASP A 42 4.19 -16.18 3.44
C ASP A 42 4.63 -16.65 4.83
N LYS A 43 5.80 -16.18 5.27
CA LYS A 43 6.39 -16.49 6.58
C LYS A 43 5.71 -15.78 7.76
N LYS A 44 4.75 -14.89 7.51
CA LYS A 44 4.15 -13.99 8.52
C LYS A 44 5.22 -13.14 9.26
N ASP A 45 6.34 -12.84 8.61
CA ASP A 45 7.42 -12.01 9.17
C ASP A 45 7.03 -10.54 9.15
N THR A 46 6.34 -10.15 10.22
CA THR A 46 5.78 -8.80 10.37
C THR A 46 6.87 -7.73 10.41
N LYS A 47 8.01 -8.04 11.04
CA LYS A 47 9.12 -7.09 11.17
C LYS A 47 9.72 -6.79 9.79
N ALA A 48 9.91 -7.82 8.97
CA ALA A 48 10.35 -7.65 7.60
C ALA A 48 9.35 -6.81 6.80
N ILE A 49 8.05 -7.13 6.86
CA ILE A 49 7.02 -6.38 6.14
C ILE A 49 7.01 -4.90 6.54
N LEU A 50 7.02 -4.61 7.83
CA LEU A 50 7.09 -3.24 8.34
C LEU A 50 8.31 -2.49 7.81
N SER A 51 9.46 -3.15 7.73
CA SER A 51 10.67 -2.53 7.20
C SER A 51 10.55 -2.17 5.72
N MET A 52 9.70 -2.87 4.95
CA MET A 52 9.51 -2.69 3.51
C MET A 52 8.44 -1.64 3.17
N LEU A 53 7.57 -1.29 4.10
CA LEU A 53 6.54 -0.29 3.89
C LEU A 53 7.08 1.14 3.97
N SER A 54 6.47 2.04 3.19
CA SER A 54 6.76 3.47 3.23
C SER A 54 6.41 4.07 4.58
N THR A 55 7.00 5.23 4.87
CA THR A 55 6.66 6.04 6.04
C THR A 55 5.18 6.45 6.00
N SER A 56 4.66 6.85 4.82
CA SER A 56 3.23 7.16 4.64
C SER A 56 2.33 5.99 4.97
N SER A 57 2.71 4.77 4.57
CA SER A 57 1.95 3.55 4.86
C SER A 57 1.88 3.29 6.35
N LYS A 58 2.99 3.41 7.07
CA LYS A 58 3.04 3.21 8.53
C LYS A 58 2.14 4.20 9.26
N GLN A 59 2.25 5.48 8.90
CA GLN A 59 1.41 6.55 9.45
C GLN A 59 -0.08 6.32 9.18
N TYR A 60 -0.44 5.74 8.04
CA TYR A 60 -1.82 5.37 7.75
C TYR A 60 -2.36 4.34 8.75
N PHE A 61 -1.60 3.30 9.08
CA PHE A 61 -2.03 2.30 10.06
C PHE A 61 -2.19 2.92 11.46
N ASP A 62 -1.29 3.82 11.86
CA ASP A 62 -1.43 4.59 13.10
C ASP A 62 -2.71 5.44 13.10
N LYS A 63 -2.97 6.17 12.01
CA LYS A 63 -4.16 7.02 11.84
C LYS A 63 -5.45 6.19 11.97
N VAL A 64 -5.56 5.09 11.24
CA VAL A 64 -6.78 4.26 11.26
C VAL A 64 -7.01 3.65 12.62
N LEU A 65 -5.95 3.19 13.30
CA LEU A 65 -6.07 2.66 14.64
C LEU A 65 -6.54 3.72 15.64
N LEU A 66 -6.00 4.95 15.54
CA LEU A 66 -6.46 6.06 16.38
C LEU A 66 -7.94 6.40 16.13
N LEU A 67 -8.36 6.44 14.86
CA LEU A 67 -9.76 6.66 14.49
C LEU A 67 -10.65 5.54 15.01
N ALA A 68 -10.23 4.27 14.89
CA ALA A 68 -10.97 3.14 15.45
C ALA A 68 -11.14 3.28 16.96
N LYS A 69 -10.15 3.83 17.67
CA LYS A 69 -10.24 4.06 19.12
C LYS A 69 -11.18 5.20 19.50
N LYS A 70 -11.14 6.32 18.76
CA LYS A 70 -11.67 7.61 19.22
C LYS A 70 -12.82 8.19 18.39
N ALA A 71 -12.90 7.86 17.09
CA ALA A 71 -13.79 8.56 16.19
C ALA A 71 -15.26 8.20 16.46
N LYS A 72 -16.10 9.21 16.68
CA LYS A 72 -17.55 9.03 16.81
C LYS A 72 -18.17 8.65 15.46
N LYS A 73 -19.38 8.11 15.49
CA LYS A 73 -20.12 7.75 14.26
C LYS A 73 -20.11 8.87 13.21
N THR A 74 -20.39 10.10 13.61
CA THR A 74 -20.42 11.27 12.70
C THR A 74 -19.09 11.53 12.03
N GLU A 75 -17.98 11.39 12.75
CA GLU A 75 -16.62 11.56 12.22
C GLU A 75 -16.26 10.41 11.29
N VAL A 76 -16.58 9.16 11.66
CA VAL A 76 -16.36 7.98 10.81
C VAL A 76 -17.11 8.15 9.49
N MET A 77 -18.38 8.57 9.51
CA MET A 77 -19.18 8.69 8.29
C MET A 77 -18.63 9.71 7.28
N GLN A 78 -17.83 10.68 7.72
CA GLN A 78 -17.19 11.69 6.86
C GLN A 78 -15.86 11.23 6.25
N LEU A 79 -15.31 10.10 6.69
CA LEU A 79 -14.04 9.59 6.16
C LEU A 79 -14.16 9.15 4.69
N PRO A 80 -13.04 9.01 3.95
CA PRO A 80 -13.02 8.24 2.71
C PRO A 80 -13.50 6.79 2.94
N LEU A 81 -14.09 6.15 1.93
CA LEU A 81 -14.67 4.81 2.09
C LEU A 81 -13.65 3.77 2.59
N SER A 82 -12.41 3.78 2.08
CA SER A 82 -11.36 2.88 2.56
C SER A 82 -11.13 3.02 4.06
N ASP A 83 -11.09 4.25 4.54
CA ASP A 83 -10.80 4.60 5.93
C ASP A 83 -11.99 4.21 6.81
N LYS A 84 -13.24 4.45 6.35
CA LYS A 84 -14.46 3.96 7.02
C LYS A 84 -14.43 2.46 7.21
N VAL A 85 -14.21 1.73 6.12
CA VAL A 85 -14.22 0.27 6.12
C VAL A 85 -13.11 -0.24 7.03
N ALA A 86 -11.91 0.34 6.98
CA ALA A 86 -10.81 -0.07 7.85
C ALA A 86 -11.13 0.16 9.34
N VAL A 87 -11.66 1.33 9.70
CA VAL A 87 -12.07 1.67 11.07
C VAL A 87 -13.16 0.72 11.57
N LEU A 88 -14.22 0.51 10.79
CA LEU A 88 -15.34 -0.33 11.19
C LEU A 88 -14.95 -1.82 11.20
N THR A 89 -14.04 -2.26 10.34
CA THR A 89 -13.49 -3.62 10.36
C THR A 89 -12.73 -3.88 11.66
N LEU A 90 -11.92 -2.92 12.11
CA LEU A 90 -11.22 -3.04 13.38
C LEU A 90 -12.19 -3.25 14.54
N ARG A 91 -13.23 -2.41 14.64
CA ARG A 91 -14.25 -2.51 15.68
C ARG A 91 -15.11 -3.77 15.58
N HIS A 92 -15.40 -4.22 14.36
CA HIS A 92 -16.21 -5.43 14.12
C HIS A 92 -15.46 -6.73 14.43
N THR A 93 -14.13 -6.72 14.36
CA THR A 93 -13.33 -7.95 14.40
C THR A 93 -12.42 -8.07 15.63
N THR A 94 -12.48 -7.10 16.53
CA THR A 94 -11.59 -6.94 17.68
C THR A 94 -12.42 -6.46 18.87
N THR A 95 -12.18 -7.02 20.05
CA THR A 95 -12.82 -6.54 21.29
C THR A 95 -12.26 -5.18 21.71
N ASP A 96 -12.98 -4.41 22.52
CA ASP A 96 -12.52 -3.11 23.00
C ASP A 96 -11.18 -3.18 23.73
N GLN A 97 -10.98 -4.22 24.56
CA GLN A 97 -9.74 -4.44 25.29
C GLN A 97 -8.56 -4.73 24.34
N GLU A 98 -8.77 -5.59 23.34
CA GLU A 98 -7.77 -5.87 22.32
C GLU A 98 -7.46 -4.62 21.48
N LEU A 99 -8.49 -3.87 21.09
CA LEU A 99 -8.35 -2.65 20.30
C LEU A 99 -7.52 -1.61 21.07
N LEU A 100 -7.81 -1.40 22.37
CA LEU A 100 -7.05 -0.50 23.23
C LEU A 100 -5.58 -0.90 23.34
N ALA A 101 -5.29 -2.19 23.52
CA ALA A 101 -3.93 -2.74 23.59
C ALA A 101 -3.20 -2.78 22.23
N MET A 102 -3.93 -2.66 21.12
CA MET A 102 -3.37 -2.71 19.77
C MET A 102 -2.49 -1.48 19.48
N ASN A 103 -1.43 -1.70 18.71
CA ASN A 103 -0.58 -0.69 18.08
C ASN A 103 -0.59 -0.90 16.55
N ALA A 104 -0.02 0.02 15.76
CA ALA A 104 -0.08 -0.12 14.30
C ALA A 104 0.56 -1.41 13.78
N GLN A 105 1.58 -1.92 14.46
CA GLN A 105 2.19 -3.21 14.11
C GLN A 105 1.18 -4.36 14.29
N SER A 106 0.50 -4.46 15.43
CA SER A 106 -0.49 -5.53 15.63
C SER A 106 -1.75 -5.35 14.77
N PHE A 107 -2.16 -4.12 14.47
CA PHE A 107 -3.22 -3.86 13.49
C PHE A 107 -2.85 -4.38 12.09
N MET A 108 -1.62 -4.09 11.63
CA MET A 108 -1.12 -4.56 10.35
C MET A 108 -1.07 -6.08 10.28
N MET A 109 -0.58 -6.74 11.35
CA MET A 109 -0.58 -8.20 11.46
C MET A 109 -1.97 -8.79 11.29
N GLN A 110 -2.95 -8.23 12.00
CA GLN A 110 -4.33 -8.69 11.96
C GLN A 110 -4.94 -8.47 10.57
N SER A 111 -4.65 -7.33 9.93
CA SER A 111 -5.07 -7.04 8.55
C SER A 111 -4.48 -8.03 7.55
N MET A 112 -3.26 -8.49 7.78
CA MET A 112 -2.59 -9.47 6.92
C MET A 112 -3.15 -10.88 7.06
N ASP A 113 -3.40 -11.31 8.29
CA ASP A 113 -3.95 -12.64 8.57
C ASP A 113 -5.41 -12.78 8.09
N LYS A 114 -6.21 -11.72 8.23
CA LYS A 114 -7.65 -11.74 7.89
C LYS A 114 -7.99 -11.30 6.46
N GLY A 115 -7.14 -10.52 5.78
CA GLY A 115 -7.50 -9.86 4.51
C GLY A 115 -6.42 -9.85 3.42
N LEU A 116 -5.19 -9.41 3.71
CA LEU A 116 -4.16 -9.26 2.66
C LEU A 116 -3.67 -10.60 2.10
N LYS A 117 -3.65 -11.69 2.88
CA LYS A 117 -3.22 -13.01 2.39
C LYS A 117 -4.08 -13.57 1.25
N LYS A 118 -5.39 -13.30 1.24
CA LYS A 118 -6.27 -13.79 0.15
C LYS A 118 -5.94 -13.15 -1.20
N ASN A 119 -5.36 -11.95 -1.20
CA ASN A 119 -5.06 -11.19 -2.40
C ASN A 119 -3.61 -11.37 -2.89
N ILE A 120 -2.72 -11.86 -2.02
CA ILE A 120 -1.32 -12.18 -2.34
C ILE A 120 -1.20 -13.69 -2.35
N ASN A 121 -1.61 -14.31 -3.45
CA ASN A 121 -1.31 -15.72 -3.71
C ASN A 121 0.12 -15.83 -4.24
N THR A 122 0.79 -16.96 -4.04
CA THR A 122 2.19 -17.23 -4.45
C THR A 122 2.43 -17.24 -5.96
N GLN A 123 1.40 -16.94 -6.76
CA GLN A 123 1.45 -16.85 -8.22
C GLN A 123 1.31 -15.41 -8.74
N ASN A 124 1.30 -14.42 -7.84
CA ASN A 124 1.25 -13.03 -8.25
C ASN A 124 2.64 -12.55 -8.71
N THR A 125 2.68 -11.74 -9.74
CA THR A 125 3.93 -11.13 -10.22
C THR A 125 3.73 -9.65 -10.52
N LEU A 126 4.83 -8.91 -10.62
CA LEU A 126 4.81 -7.56 -11.15
C LEU A 126 4.88 -7.59 -12.67
N GLY A 127 4.02 -6.79 -13.31
CA GLY A 127 4.16 -6.42 -14.71
C GLY A 127 5.31 -5.41 -14.93
N PRO A 128 5.34 -4.74 -16.10
CA PRO A 128 6.36 -3.74 -16.40
C PRO A 128 6.43 -2.65 -15.34
N ILE A 129 7.63 -2.43 -14.80
CA ILE A 129 7.90 -1.41 -13.78
C ILE A 129 8.20 -0.09 -14.49
N ILE A 130 7.45 0.95 -14.15
CA ILE A 130 7.63 2.31 -14.67
C ILE A 130 8.19 3.17 -13.55
N ILE A 131 9.43 3.65 -13.70
CA ILE A 131 10.10 4.51 -12.73
C ILE A 131 10.02 5.96 -13.19
N LYS A 132 9.57 6.86 -12.29
CA LYS A 132 9.51 8.30 -12.48
C LYS A 132 10.11 8.99 -11.26
N GLY A 133 11.40 9.34 -11.35
CA GLY A 133 12.13 9.93 -10.23
C GLY A 133 12.19 9.00 -9.02
N ASN A 134 11.64 9.45 -7.90
CA ASN A 134 11.60 8.69 -6.64
C ASN A 134 10.33 7.86 -6.45
N THR A 135 9.55 7.67 -7.51
CA THR A 135 8.33 6.85 -7.48
C THR A 135 8.40 5.81 -8.59
N ALA A 136 7.87 4.63 -8.35
CA ALA A 136 7.70 3.61 -9.35
C ALA A 136 6.31 2.97 -9.23
N THR A 137 5.77 2.52 -10.35
CA THR A 137 4.48 1.84 -10.41
C THR A 137 4.61 0.57 -11.23
N ALA A 138 3.98 -0.51 -10.77
CA ALA A 138 3.98 -1.79 -11.47
C ALA A 138 2.58 -2.42 -11.39
N PRO A 139 1.95 -2.76 -12.53
CA PRO A 139 0.70 -3.53 -12.51
C PRO A 139 0.90 -4.86 -11.80
N LEU A 140 -0.08 -5.29 -11.01
CA LEU A 140 -0.09 -6.63 -10.45
C LEU A 140 -0.62 -7.60 -11.51
N VAL A 141 0.02 -8.75 -11.65
CA VAL A 141 -0.44 -9.86 -12.48
C VAL A 141 -0.83 -10.98 -11.54
N VAL A 142 -2.09 -11.41 -11.56
CA VAL A 142 -2.65 -12.40 -10.62
C VAL A 142 -2.95 -13.68 -11.39
N ASN A 143 -2.33 -14.80 -11.01
CA ASN A 143 -2.45 -16.08 -11.70
C ASN A 143 -2.21 -15.95 -13.23
N GLY A 144 -1.19 -15.16 -13.60
CA GLY A 144 -0.84 -14.88 -15.00
C GLY A 144 -1.79 -13.92 -15.75
N LYS A 145 -2.83 -13.39 -15.10
CA LYS A 145 -3.77 -12.44 -15.72
C LYS A 145 -3.52 -11.00 -15.24
N PRO A 146 -3.56 -10.00 -16.13
CA PRO A 146 -3.47 -8.60 -15.72
C PRO A 146 -4.55 -8.24 -14.69
N SER A 147 -4.15 -7.60 -13.61
CA SER A 147 -5.07 -7.01 -12.62
C SER A 147 -5.22 -5.52 -12.89
N PRO A 148 -6.41 -4.92 -12.63
CA PRO A 148 -6.55 -3.47 -12.62
C PRO A 148 -5.82 -2.81 -11.43
N VAL A 149 -5.28 -3.61 -10.50
CA VAL A 149 -4.51 -3.13 -9.35
C VAL A 149 -3.05 -2.96 -9.74
N ALA A 150 -2.48 -1.81 -9.38
CA ALA A 150 -1.05 -1.55 -9.48
C ALA A 150 -0.44 -1.35 -8.09
N MET A 151 0.77 -1.86 -7.90
CA MET A 151 1.60 -1.55 -6.74
C MET A 151 2.41 -0.29 -7.01
N THR A 152 2.48 0.57 -5.99
CA THR A 152 3.28 1.80 -6.03
C THR A 152 4.43 1.67 -5.04
N PHE A 153 5.60 2.12 -5.46
CA PHE A 153 6.82 2.13 -4.68
C PHE A 153 7.36 3.55 -4.60
N VAL A 154 7.92 3.91 -3.46
CA VAL A 154 8.55 5.21 -3.23
C VAL A 154 9.96 5.01 -2.72
N LYS A 155 10.89 5.87 -3.16
CA LYS A 155 12.28 5.84 -2.74
C LYS A 155 12.46 6.76 -1.53
N GLU A 156 12.78 6.17 -0.39
CA GLU A 156 13.07 6.87 0.86
C GLU A 156 14.57 6.77 1.13
N GLY A 157 15.30 7.86 0.92
CA GLY A 157 16.76 7.85 0.91
C GLY A 157 17.30 6.98 -0.22
N THR A 158 18.02 5.91 0.11
CA THR A 158 18.61 4.97 -0.87
C THR A 158 17.75 3.73 -1.11
N ALA A 159 16.67 3.53 -0.34
CA ALA A 159 15.88 2.32 -0.37
C ALA A 159 14.48 2.54 -0.98
N TRP A 160 14.03 1.59 -1.80
CA TRP A 160 12.64 1.53 -2.22
C TRP A 160 11.76 0.96 -1.11
N LYS A 161 10.54 1.47 -1.02
CA LYS A 161 9.50 1.06 -0.07
C LYS A 161 8.18 0.88 -0.80
N TYR A 162 7.37 -0.09 -0.36
CA TYR A 162 6.01 -0.27 -0.84
C TYR A 162 5.10 0.80 -0.23
N ASP A 163 4.44 1.58 -1.07
CA ASP A 163 3.44 2.57 -0.65
C ASP A 163 2.03 1.99 -0.76
N TYR A 164 1.55 1.45 0.35
CA TYR A 164 0.19 0.93 0.50
C TYR A 164 -0.86 2.04 0.39
N THR A 165 -0.54 3.29 0.73
CA THR A 165 -1.52 4.38 0.69
C THR A 165 -1.97 4.71 -0.73
N ALA A 166 -1.09 4.53 -1.72
CA ALA A 166 -1.43 4.68 -3.13
C ALA A 166 -2.53 3.71 -3.58
N LEU A 167 -2.50 2.46 -3.09
CA LEU A 167 -3.57 1.49 -3.35
C LEU A 167 -4.92 1.99 -2.81
N LEU A 168 -4.93 2.47 -1.57
CA LEU A 168 -6.13 2.97 -0.91
C LEU A 168 -6.70 4.21 -1.62
N ASN A 169 -5.84 5.12 -2.06
CA ASN A 169 -6.23 6.30 -2.82
C ASN A 169 -6.88 5.92 -4.15
N ASN A 170 -6.29 4.96 -4.88
CA ASN A 170 -6.87 4.45 -6.13
C ASN A 170 -8.23 3.76 -5.88
N MET A 171 -8.35 2.97 -4.81
CA MET A 171 -9.62 2.37 -4.40
C MET A 171 -10.67 3.44 -4.08
N ASN A 172 -10.30 4.49 -3.34
CA ASN A 172 -11.20 5.60 -3.03
C ASN A 172 -11.66 6.33 -4.29
N GLN A 173 -10.76 6.62 -5.22
CA GLN A 173 -11.10 7.25 -6.51
C GLN A 173 -12.07 6.38 -7.32
N MET A 174 -11.82 5.06 -7.38
CA MET A 174 -12.72 4.13 -8.06
C MET A 174 -14.10 4.11 -7.41
N MET A 175 -14.15 4.15 -6.08
CA MET A 175 -15.38 4.11 -5.30
C MET A 175 -16.11 5.45 -5.22
N GLN A 176 -15.46 6.58 -5.50
CA GLN A 176 -16.13 7.88 -5.64
C GLN A 176 -17.18 7.86 -6.77
N MET A 177 -16.99 7.01 -7.78
CA MET A 177 -18.01 6.75 -8.81
C MET A 177 -19.31 6.16 -8.23
N PHE A 178 -19.24 5.57 -7.04
CA PHE A 178 -20.36 5.01 -6.28
C PHE A 178 -20.61 5.79 -4.98
N ALA A 179 -20.28 7.09 -4.92
CA ALA A 179 -20.34 7.90 -3.69
C ALA A 179 -21.68 7.82 -2.93
N ALA A 180 -22.80 7.68 -3.64
CA ALA A 180 -24.11 7.48 -3.02
C ALA A 180 -24.18 6.20 -2.16
N GLN A 181 -23.50 5.13 -2.57
CA GLN A 181 -23.40 3.88 -1.81
C GLN A 181 -22.36 3.98 -0.69
N ALA A 182 -21.30 4.77 -0.87
CA ALA A 182 -20.22 4.92 0.12
C ALA A 182 -20.66 5.53 1.47
N ASN A 183 -21.79 6.26 1.49
CA ASN A 183 -22.42 6.80 2.71
C ASN A 183 -23.63 5.96 3.18
N ASN A 184 -23.98 4.91 2.46
CA ASN A 184 -25.09 4.05 2.83
C ASN A 184 -24.64 3.08 3.93
N GLU A 185 -25.22 3.22 5.12
CA GLU A 185 -24.92 2.35 6.26
C GLU A 185 -25.21 0.87 5.96
N ALA A 186 -26.31 0.55 5.28
CA ALA A 186 -26.63 -0.83 4.92
C ALA A 186 -25.57 -1.46 3.99
N PHE A 187 -25.04 -0.66 3.05
CA PHE A 187 -23.93 -1.09 2.20
C PHE A 187 -22.66 -1.37 3.02
N LEU A 188 -22.31 -0.48 3.96
CA LEU A 188 -21.18 -0.69 4.87
C LEU A 188 -21.35 -1.96 5.71
N MET A 189 -22.55 -2.19 6.26
CA MET A 189 -22.84 -3.39 7.05
C MET A 189 -22.67 -4.67 6.21
N GLN A 190 -23.11 -4.65 4.96
CA GLN A 190 -22.95 -5.78 4.04
C GLN A 190 -21.47 -6.04 3.73
N MET A 191 -20.68 -4.99 3.49
CA MET A 191 -19.23 -5.13 3.28
C MET A 191 -18.55 -5.77 4.51
N LEU A 192 -18.86 -5.29 5.70
CA LEU A 192 -18.29 -5.79 6.95
C LEU A 192 -18.69 -7.23 7.24
N GLN A 193 -19.95 -7.60 6.97
CA GLN A 193 -20.40 -8.98 7.07
C GLN A 193 -19.62 -9.90 6.12
N GLY A 194 -19.27 -9.42 4.92
CA GLY A 194 -18.47 -10.17 3.96
C GLY A 194 -17.05 -10.51 4.44
N ILE A 195 -16.51 -9.80 5.44
CA ILE A 195 -15.13 -9.99 5.93
C ILE A 195 -15.00 -11.28 6.75
N ASN A 196 -15.96 -11.54 7.65
CA ASN A 196 -15.87 -12.67 8.59
C ASN A 196 -17.17 -13.50 8.68
N GLY A 197 -18.17 -13.20 7.86
CA GLY A 197 -19.49 -13.84 7.86
C GLY A 197 -20.41 -13.41 9.00
N LYS A 198 -19.92 -12.64 9.98
CA LYS A 198 -20.70 -12.16 11.12
C LYS A 198 -21.36 -10.84 10.79
N LYS A 199 -22.66 -10.75 11.05
CA LYS A 199 -23.40 -9.49 10.92
C LYS A 199 -22.86 -8.48 11.94
N PRO A 200 -22.49 -7.25 11.53
CA PRO A 200 -22.11 -6.22 12.48
C PRO A 200 -23.30 -5.80 13.35
N ASP A 201 -23.02 -5.54 14.62
CA ASP A 201 -24.00 -4.96 15.55
C ASP A 201 -23.72 -3.46 15.78
N ALA A 202 -24.54 -2.82 16.61
CA ALA A 202 -24.46 -1.37 16.85
C ALA A 202 -23.15 -0.93 17.54
N SER A 203 -22.41 -1.85 18.18
CA SER A 203 -21.16 -1.53 18.89
C SER A 203 -20.06 -1.01 17.98
N ILE A 204 -20.10 -1.31 16.67
CA ILE A 204 -19.10 -0.79 15.72
C ILE A 204 -19.08 0.74 15.61
N TRP A 205 -20.13 1.40 16.09
CA TRP A 205 -20.23 2.86 16.14
C TRP A 205 -19.68 3.47 17.43
N ASN A 206 -19.44 2.66 18.45
CA ASN A 206 -18.96 3.11 19.74
C ASN A 206 -17.47 3.46 19.68
N THR A 207 -17.09 4.45 20.49
CA THR A 207 -15.69 4.75 20.78
C THR A 207 -15.24 3.88 21.94
N VAL A 208 -13.97 3.45 21.92
CA VAL A 208 -13.38 2.67 23.03
C VAL A 208 -12.49 3.51 23.93
N MET A 209 -12.13 4.71 23.47
CA MET A 209 -11.36 5.70 24.23
C MET A 209 -12.16 6.99 24.31
N ASN A 210 -12.35 7.50 25.53
CA ASN A 210 -12.98 8.78 25.81
C ASN A 210 -12.03 9.96 25.55
#